data_AF-M5C426-F1
#
_entry.id   AF-M5C426-F1
#
_cell.length_a   1.000
_cell.length_b   1.000
_cell.length_c   1.000
_cell.angle_alpha   90.00
_cell.angle_beta   90.00
_cell.angle_gamma   90.00
#
_symmetry.space_group_name_H-M   'P 1'
#
loop_
_entity.id
_entity.type
_entity.pdbx_description
1 polymer ?
#
loop_
_entity_poly.entity_id
_entity_poly.type
_entity_poly.pdbx_seq_one_letter_code
_entity_poly.pdbx_strand_id
1 'polypeptide(L)' 'MATLQDLYPALSAVAEALRSQPAQIKAMEAQLDQVLKVPHAYNAAQELASQKSIPEEVRQLALSRVKNMVVQSWRSKT' A
#
# COMPACT_ATOMS: atom_id res chain seq x y z
N MET A 1 -5.67 1.98 14.36
CA MET A 1 -4.90 0.91 13.69
C MET A 1 -5.30 0.94 12.24
N ALA A 2 -4.35 0.95 11.29
CA ALA A 2 -4.72 0.82 9.88
C ALA A 2 -5.20 -0.60 9.67
N THR A 3 -6.45 -0.72 9.26
CA THR A 3 -7.08 -2.01 8.99
C THR A 3 -6.95 -2.33 7.52
N LEU A 4 -7.16 -3.60 7.16
CA LEU A 4 -7.32 -4.01 5.76
C LEU A 4 -8.33 -3.13 5.01
N GLN A 5 -9.38 -2.68 5.71
CA GLN A 5 -10.42 -1.80 5.19
C GLN A 5 -9.91 -0.42 4.77
N ASP A 6 -8.85 0.09 5.40
CA ASP A 6 -8.28 1.40 5.08
C ASP A 6 -7.25 1.29 3.96
N LEU A 7 -6.49 0.20 3.96
CA LEU A 7 -5.38 -0.01 3.04
C LEU A 7 -5.84 -0.47 1.65
N TYR A 8 -6.87 -1.31 1.58
CA TYR A 8 -7.38 -1.82 0.30
C TYR A 8 -7.89 -0.70 -0.62
N PRO A 9 -8.76 0.23 -0.18
CA PRO A 9 -9.23 1.32 -1.04
C PRO A 9 -8.10 2.24 -1.51
N ALA A 10 -7.12 2.54 -0.65
CA ALA A 10 -5.98 3.39 -1.01
C ALA A 10 -5.10 2.74 -2.09
N LEU A 11 -4.83 1.43 -1.98
CA LEU A 11 -4.08 0.69 -3.00
C LEU A 11 -4.88 0.54 -4.30
N SER A 12 -6.19 0.29 -4.22
CA SER A 12 -7.08 0.25 -5.39
C SER A 12 -7.13 1.58 -6.11
N ALA A 13 -7.16 2.70 -5.38
CA ALA A 13 -7.13 4.04 -5.97
C ALA A 13 -5.81 4.32 -6.71
N VAL A 14 -4.67 3.87 -6.16
CA VAL A 14 -3.38 3.95 -6.84
C VAL A 14 -3.35 3.05 -8.09
N ALA A 15 -3.88 1.83 -8.01
CA ALA A 15 -3.97 0.93 -9.16
C ALA A 15 -4.80 1.54 -10.30
N GLU A 16 -5.95 2.12 -9.98
CA GLU A 16 -6.81 2.79 -10.96
C GLU A 16 -6.14 4.04 -11.54
N ALA A 17 -5.44 4.82 -10.72
CA ALA A 17 -4.70 6.00 -11.19
C ALA A 17 -3.57 5.62 -12.15
N LEU A 18 -2.85 4.52 -11.87
CA LEU A 18 -1.81 3.98 -12.76
C LEU A 18 -2.39 3.49 -14.08
N ARG A 19 -3.59 2.92 -14.07
CA ARG A 19 -4.26 2.40 -15.27
C ARG A 19 -4.82 3.50 -16.15
N SER A 20 -5.48 4.49 -15.54
CA SER A 20 -6.44 5.33 -16.25
C SER A 20 -6.30 6.84 -15.96
N GLN A 21 -5.60 7.24 -14.88
CA GLN A 21 -5.61 8.63 -14.39
C GLN A 21 -4.22 9.11 -13.96
N PRO A 22 -3.27 9.25 -14.91
CA PRO A 22 -1.87 9.54 -14.60
C PRO A 22 -1.66 10.86 -13.83
N ALA A 23 -2.52 11.85 -14.07
CA ALA A 23 -2.50 13.12 -13.34
C ALA A 23 -2.80 12.97 -11.83
N GLN A 24 -3.50 11.90 -11.44
CA GLN A 24 -3.90 11.65 -10.06
C GLN A 24 -2.96 10.72 -9.29
N ILE A 25 -2.00 10.06 -9.98
CA ILE A 25 -1.07 9.10 -9.35
C ILE A 25 -0.42 9.70 -8.10
N LYS A 26 0.19 10.88 -8.23
CA LYS A 26 0.88 11.54 -7.10
C LYS A 26 -0.06 11.82 -5.92
N ALA A 27 -1.30 12.21 -6.20
CA ALA A 27 -2.27 12.48 -5.15
C ALA A 27 -2.70 11.19 -4.43
N MET A 28 -2.94 10.12 -5.19
CA MET A 28 -3.32 8.82 -4.63
C MET A 28 -2.16 8.17 -3.87
N GLU A 29 -0.92 8.32 -4.35
CA GLU A 29 0.28 7.88 -3.63
C GLU A 29 0.46 8.65 -2.32
N ALA A 30 0.23 9.96 -2.30
CA ALA A 30 0.31 10.75 -1.08
C ALA A 30 -0.75 10.33 -0.05
N GLN A 31 -1.96 9.96 -0.49
CA GLN A 31 -3.00 9.41 0.39
C GLN A 31 -2.60 8.03 0.92
N LEU A 32 -2.06 7.16 0.07
CA LEU A 32 -1.55 5.86 0.48
C LEU A 32 -0.44 6.00 1.53
N ASP A 33 0.49 6.93 1.34
CA ASP A 33 1.56 7.19 2.31
C ASP A 33 1.02 7.62 3.68
N GLN A 34 -0.12 8.32 3.75
CA GLN A 34 -0.76 8.66 5.02
C GLN A 34 -1.31 7.41 5.72
N VAL A 35 -1.92 6.49 4.97
CA VAL A 35 -2.42 5.22 5.51
C VAL A 35 -1.28 4.32 5.99
N LEU A 36 -0.15 4.32 5.26
CA LEU A 36 1.04 3.53 5.59
C LEU A 36 1.82 4.04 6.81
N LYS A 37 1.64 5.32 7.21
CA LYS A 37 2.26 5.88 8.43
C LYS A 37 1.62 5.34 9.72
N VAL A 38 0.49 4.65 9.64
CA VAL A 38 -0.19 4.11 10.81
C VAL A 38 0.52 2.83 11.29
N PRO A 39 0.69 2.63 12.61
CA PRO A 39 1.25 1.39 13.14
C PRO A 39 0.51 0.16 12.60
N HIS A 40 1.27 -0.90 12.34
CA HIS A 40 0.82 -2.18 11.79
C HIS A 40 0.34 -2.18 10.32
N ALA A 41 0.52 -1.08 9.58
CA ALA A 41 0.23 -1.07 8.14
C ALA A 41 0.97 -2.17 7.35
N TYR A 42 2.15 -2.59 7.81
CA TYR A 42 2.89 -3.73 7.28
C TYR A 42 2.08 -5.04 7.33
N ASN A 43 1.49 -5.35 8.49
CA ASN A 43 0.73 -6.59 8.68
C ASN A 43 -0.50 -6.59 7.76
N ALA A 44 -1.20 -5.46 7.68
CA ALA A 44 -2.36 -5.31 6.79
C ALA A 44 -1.96 -5.46 5.31
N ALA A 45 -0.81 -4.91 4.90
CA ALA A 45 -0.32 -5.02 3.52
C ALA A 45 0.11 -6.45 3.16
N GLN A 46 0.78 -7.15 4.08
CA GLN A 46 1.15 -8.55 3.93
C GLN A 46 -0.09 -9.45 3.85
N GLU A 47 -1.07 -9.21 4.72
CA GLU A 47 -2.32 -9.95 4.73
C GLU A 47 -3.09 -9.74 3.42
N LEU A 48 -3.23 -8.50 2.93
CA LEU A 48 -3.81 -8.19 1.61
C LEU A 48 -3.10 -8.93 0.47
N ALA A 49 -1.76 -8.93 0.47
CA ALA A 49 -0.97 -9.59 -0.56
C ALA A 49 -1.19 -11.11 -0.62
N SER A 50 -1.54 -11.74 0.50
CA SER A 50 -1.78 -13.18 0.61
C SER A 50 -3.20 -13.62 0.17
N GLN A 51 -4.15 -12.68 0.07
CA GLN A 51 -5.54 -12.97 -0.28
C GLN A 51 -5.74 -13.09 -1.79
N LYS A 52 -5.81 -14.33 -2.32
CA LYS A 52 -5.97 -14.58 -3.76
C LYS A 52 -7.24 -14.01 -4.40
N SER A 53 -8.26 -13.69 -3.60
CA SER A 53 -9.49 -13.03 -4.04
C SER A 53 -9.28 -11.58 -4.48
N ILE A 54 -8.17 -10.96 -4.06
CA ILE A 54 -7.85 -9.56 -4.36
C ILE A 54 -7.19 -9.47 -5.75
N PRO A 55 -7.54 -8.46 -6.58
CA PRO A 55 -6.92 -8.23 -7.87
C PRO A 55 -5.39 -8.22 -7.78
N GLU A 56 -4.74 -8.85 -8.76
CA GLU A 56 -3.29 -9.03 -8.74
C GLU A 56 -2.51 -7.71 -8.68
N GLU A 57 -2.95 -6.71 -9.43
CA GLU A 57 -2.35 -5.36 -9.43
C GLU A 57 -2.30 -4.75 -8.02
N VAL A 58 -3.38 -4.93 -7.23
CA VAL A 58 -3.47 -4.42 -5.86
C VAL A 58 -2.55 -5.20 -4.94
N ARG A 59 -2.47 -6.54 -5.10
CA ARG A 59 -1.53 -7.39 -4.34
C ARG A 59 -0.07 -7.05 -4.63
N GLN A 60 0.27 -6.82 -5.90
CA GLN A 60 1.63 -6.43 -6.31
C GLN A 60 2.00 -5.06 -5.76
N LEU A 61 1.07 -4.09 -5.77
CA LEU A 61 1.27 -2.79 -5.12
C LEU A 61 1.49 -2.95 -3.61
N ALA A 62 0.68 -3.77 -2.93
CA ALA A 62 0.86 -4.04 -1.50
C ALA A 62 2.26 -4.60 -1.19
N LEU A 63 2.72 -5.60 -1.97
CA LEU A 63 4.06 -6.18 -1.83
C LEU A 63 5.18 -5.17 -2.09
N SER A 64 5.03 -4.33 -3.11
CA SER A 64 5.99 -3.28 -3.45
C SER A 64 6.15 -2.26 -2.31
N ARG A 65 5.03 -1.83 -1.71
CA ARG A 65 5.04 -0.90 -0.57
C ARG A 65 5.64 -1.54 0.68
N VAL A 66 5.32 -2.79 0.97
CA VAL A 66 5.95 -3.57 2.06
C VAL A 66 7.46 -3.59 1.89
N LYS A 67 7.96 -3.92 0.69
CA LYS A 67 9.39 -3.91 0.40
C LYS A 67 10.02 -2.54 0.67
N ASN A 68 9.40 -1.46 0.19
CA ASN A 68 9.94 -0.10 0.35
C ASN A 68 9.97 0.33 1.83
N MET A 69 8.91 0.04 2.59
CA MET A 69 8.86 0.33 4.02
C MET A 69 9.95 -0.42 4.79
N VAL A 70 10.12 -1.73 4.51
CA VAL A 70 11.18 -2.54 5.12
C VAL A 70 12.55 -1.95 4.80
N VAL A 71 12.84 -1.60 3.54
CA VAL A 71 14.13 -0.98 3.18
C VAL A 71 14.39 0.32 3.96
N GLN A 72 13.36 1.12 4.20
CA GLN A 72 13.46 2.40 4.92
C GLN A 72 13.55 2.23 6.44
N SER A 73 12.91 1.22 7.03
CA SER A 73 12.79 1.08 8.50
C SER A 73 13.66 -0.03 9.10
N TRP A 74 14.07 -1.04 8.34
CA TRP A 74 14.73 -2.26 8.84
C TRP A 74 16.15 -2.03 9.37
N ARG A 75 16.82 -0.96 8.90
CA ARG A 75 18.16 -0.58 9.37
C ARG A 75 18.15 0.64 10.29
N SER A 76 17.04 0.94 10.97
CA SER A 76 17.05 1.92 12.05
C SER A 76 17.99 1.46 13.17
N LYS A 77 19.27 1.81 13.06
CA LYS A 77 20.21 1.94 14.17
C LYS A 77 19.98 3.32 14.78
N THR A 78 18.88 3.48 15.49
CA THR A 78 18.68 4.55 16.47
C THR A 78 17.62 4.08 17.44
#